data_AF-A0A7V0LQC9-F1
#
_entry.id   AF-A0A7V0LQC9-F1
#
_cell.length_a   1.000
_cell.length_b   1.000
_cell.length_c   1.000
_cell.angle_alpha   90.00
_cell.angle_beta   90.00
_cell.angle_gamma   90.00
#
_symmetry.space_group_name_H-M   'P 1'
#
loop_
_entity.id
_entity.type
_entity.pdbx_description
1 polymer ?
#
loop_
_entity_poly.entity_id
_entity_poly.type
_entity_poly.pdbx_seq_one_letter_code
_entity_poly.pdbx_strand_id
1 'polypeptide(L)' 'IELEDAWVWDMYRPARFLQHVRVLTFRDVNIEELEPGVRL' A
#
# COMPACT_ATOMS: atom_id res chain seq x y z
N ILE A 1 -6.81 -5.09 8.34
CA ILE A 1 -7.14 -4.79 6.93
C ILE A 1 -6.31 -5.75 6.07
N GLU A 2 -6.94 -6.36 5.08
CA GLU A 2 -6.26 -7.20 4.08
C GLU A 2 -6.16 -6.41 2.78
N LEU A 3 -4.99 -6.47 2.14
CA LEU A 3 -4.69 -5.80 0.89
C LEU A 3 -4.24 -6.84 -0.13
N GLU A 4 -4.75 -6.71 -1.35
CA GLU A 4 -4.29 -7.45 -2.51
C GLU A 4 -3.37 -6.53 -3.33
N ASP A 5 -2.30 -7.11 -3.88
CA ASP A 5 -1.36 -6.42 -4.79
C ASP A 5 -0.76 -5.13 -4.22
N ALA A 6 -0.01 -5.29 -3.12
CA ALA A 6 0.57 -4.17 -2.39
C ALA A 6 2.10 -4.09 -2.57
N TRP A 7 2.58 -2.85 -2.72
CA TRP A 7 3.98 -2.52 -2.51
C TRP A 7 4.24 -2.30 -1.02
N VAL A 8 5.21 -3.04 -0.48
CA VAL A 8 5.68 -2.88 0.89
C VAL A 8 7.09 -2.32 0.86
N TRP A 9 7.27 -1.18 1.51
CA TRP A 9 8.56 -0.55 1.73
C TRP A 9 8.78 -0.40 3.24
N ASP A 10 9.91 -0.90 3.75
CA ASP A 10 10.42 -0.51 5.06
C ASP A 10 11.77 0.20 4.90
N MET A 11 12.13 1.09 5.84
CA MET A 11 13.34 1.92 5.74
C MET A 11 14.65 1.14 5.64
N TYR A 12 14.66 -0.16 5.94
CA TYR A 12 15.87 -0.99 6.02
C TYR A 12 15.96 -2.02 4.90
N ARG A 13 14.93 -2.16 4.06
CA ARG A 13 14.87 -3.16 2.98
C ARG A 13 14.33 -2.56 1.68
N PRO A 14 14.79 -3.06 0.52
CA PRO A 14 14.23 -2.67 -0.76
C PRO A 14 12.71 -2.91 -0.81
N ALA A 15 12.01 -2.06 -1.57
CA ALA A 15 10.59 -2.25 -1.80
C ALA A 15 10.30 -3.61 -2.43
N ARG A 16 9.22 -4.25 -1.99
CA ARG A 16 8.76 -5.55 -2.49
C ARG A 16 7.31 -5.46 -2.90
N PHE A 17 6.99 -6.09 -4.02
CA PHE A 17 5.61 -6.32 -4.41
C PHE A 17 5.14 -7.67 -3.84
N LEU A 18 3.99 -7.69 -3.17
CA LEU A 18 3.38 -8.87 -2.56
C LEU A 18 1.92 -8.98 -2.99
N GLN A 19 1.51 -10.21 -3.36
CA GLN A 19 0.14 -10.48 -3.79
C GLN A 19 -0.88 -10.34 -2.67
N HIS A 20 -0.52 -10.69 -1.42
CA HIS A 20 -1.40 -10.58 -0.26
C HIS A 20 -0.66 -10.02 0.95
N VAL A 21 -1.24 -9.01 1.60
CA VAL A 21 -0.69 -8.36 2.80
C VAL A 21 -1.78 -8.22 3.86
N ARG A 22 -1.40 -8.51 5.11
CA ARG A 22 -2.27 -8.30 6.28
C ARG A 22 -1.67 -7.22 7.19
N VAL A 23 -2.40 -6.14 7.37
CA VAL A 23 -2.02 -5.05 8.29
C VAL A 23 -2.42 -5.44 9.71
N LEU A 24 -1.41 -5.63 10.57
CA LEU A 24 -1.59 -5.99 11.99
C LEU A 24 -1.72 -4.76 12.90
N THR A 25 -0.97 -3.69 12.60
CA THR A 25 -1.05 -2.39 13.28
C THR A 25 -1.01 -1.28 12.23
N PHE A 26 -1.64 -0.15 12.50
CA PHE A 26 -1.82 0.95 11.54
C PHE A 26 -0.75 2.05 11.64
N ARG A 27 0.39 1.78 12.29
CA ARG A 27 1.46 2.78 12.35
C ARG A 27 2.17 2.83 10.99
N ASP A 28 2.28 4.04 10.45
CA ASP A 28 3.07 4.39 9.27
C ASP A 28 2.58 3.78 7.94
N VAL A 29 1.26 3.59 7.77
CA VAL A 29 0.66 3.22 6.47
C VAL A 29 0.41 4.49 5.64
N ASN A 30 0.99 4.55 4.45
CA ASN A 30 0.66 5.58 3.46
C ASN A 30 -0.54 5.11 2.62
N ILE A 31 -1.60 5.91 2.55
CA ILE A 31 -2.77 5.70 1.69
C ILE A 31 -2.82 6.88 0.73
N GLU A 32 -2.75 6.62 -0.57
CA GLU A 32 -2.92 7.64 -1.60
C GLU A 32 -4.35 7.56 -2.14
N GLU A 33 -5.03 8.70 -2.18
CA GLU A 33 -6.33 8.82 -2.82
C GLU A 33 -6.12 9.15 -4.30
N LEU A 34 -6.63 8.30 -5.20
CA LEU A 34 -6.58 8.56 -6.64
C LEU A 34 -7.58 9.67 -6.98
N GLU A 35 -7.16 10.64 -7.81
CA GLU A 35 -8.04 11.72 -8.26
C GLU A 35 -9.34 11.12 -8.83
N PRO A 36 -10.53 11.53 -8.33
CA PRO A 36 -11.79 11.09 -8.89
C PRO A 36 -11.84 11.60 -10.32
N GLY A 37 -11.70 10.67 -11.27
CA GLY A 37 -11.28 10.92 -12.63
C GLY A 37 -11.74 12.25 -13.24
N VAL A 38 -10.78 12.99 -13.79
CA VAL A 38 -11.07 13.93 -14.87
C VAL A 38 -11.80 13.13 -15.94
N ARG A 39 -13.12 13.35 -16.03
CA ARG A 39 -13.95 12.82 -17.11
C ARG A 39 -13.52 13.55 -18.38
N LEU A 40 -12.69 12.91 -19.20
CA LEU A 40 -12.54 13.24 -20.62
C LEU A 40 -13.49 12.36 -21.42
#